data_AF-A0A4Y8RUR2-F1
#
_entry.id   AF-A0A4Y8RUR2-F1
#
_cell.length_a   1.000
_cell.length_b   1.000
_cell.length_c   1.000
_cell.angle_alpha   90.00
_cell.angle_beta   90.00
_cell.angle_gamma   90.00
#
_symmetry.space_group_name_H-M   'P 1'
#
loop_
_entity.id
_entity.type
_entity.pdbx_description
1 polymer ?
#
loop_
_entity_poly.entity_id
_entity_poly.type
_entity_poly.pdbx_seq_one_letter_code
_entity_poly.pdbx_strand_id
1 'polypeptide(L)'
;MPSIRLIIAALLLATGLVHLEPAMAGTSVEAAARAYVAADGYQPVALGPVDRFFVEIAGEDPEHMNLAERDISPVEKAVLLIDEREAPLTRLRYALRVRRQSFGAVTATFIDVQRFNLGPRLRAETIAAYGEEKTAGPEIFGVGPDVGWRIVSVPSAKSPAVLLAAGRRVMTAQAAETADCFGRPCLSTEPLDGYAAWTPWRDLAPLAFVTAYPGVVQPRADEEETAPALFALELASAAGLATLTTPPGIEWRLPPPQPAASTSPTLVFVIDRNLGQETMLDGAIGLAPRSKDEPIRWTRMAASLKTRQVSAGSGPLKDLENRP
;
A
#
# COMPACT_ATOMS: atom_id res chain seq x y z
N MET A 1 11.98 21.82 85.05
CA MET A 1 11.90 23.29 85.22
C MET A 1 13.25 23.89 84.86
N PRO A 2 13.33 25.15 84.40
CA PRO A 2 13.00 25.76 83.09
C PRO A 2 14.23 25.71 82.13
N SER A 3 14.23 25.99 80.83
CA SER A 3 14.21 27.32 80.19
C SER A 3 14.63 27.18 78.71
N ILE A 4 13.82 27.73 77.81
CA ILE A 4 14.19 28.70 76.75
C ILE A 4 15.42 28.38 75.88
N ARG A 5 15.22 28.19 74.56
CA ARG A 5 15.69 29.14 73.50
C ARG A 5 15.17 28.76 72.10
N LEU A 6 14.34 29.67 71.59
CA LEU A 6 14.05 29.92 70.18
C LEU A 6 15.34 29.99 69.36
N ILE A 7 15.41 29.27 68.24
CA ILE A 7 16.13 29.73 67.04
C ILE A 7 15.21 29.46 65.84
N ILE A 8 14.68 30.56 65.30
CA ILE A 8 14.00 30.63 64.02
C ILE A 8 15.09 30.64 62.95
N ALA A 9 15.15 29.62 62.10
CA ALA A 9 15.92 29.63 60.87
C ALA A 9 14.94 29.58 59.69
N ALA A 10 14.63 30.75 59.16
CA ALA A 10 13.88 30.92 57.93
C ALA A 10 14.79 30.54 56.75
N LEU A 11 14.54 29.40 56.12
CA LEU A 11 15.16 29.02 54.85
C LEU A 11 14.19 29.34 53.71
N LEU A 12 14.43 30.47 53.05
CA LEU A 12 13.82 30.84 51.77
C LEU A 12 14.31 29.87 50.69
N LEU A 13 13.53 28.83 50.40
CA LEU A 13 13.70 28.05 49.17
C LEU A 13 13.02 28.81 48.04
N ALA A 14 13.84 29.50 47.25
CA ALA A 14 13.48 30.03 45.95
C ALA A 14 13.21 28.85 45.00
N THR A 15 11.93 28.54 44.77
CA THR A 15 11.48 27.68 43.67
C THR A 15 11.72 28.40 42.34
N GLY A 16 12.88 28.14 41.74
CA GLY A 16 13.12 28.45 40.34
C GLY A 16 12.21 27.61 39.46
N LEU A 17 11.05 28.15 39.07
CA LEU A 17 10.25 27.67 37.96
C LEU A 17 11.04 27.90 36.68
N VAL A 18 11.83 26.91 36.29
CA VAL A 18 12.28 26.80 34.91
C VAL A 18 11.04 26.52 34.09
N HIS A 19 10.53 27.55 33.42
CA HIS A 19 9.61 27.38 32.31
C HIS A 19 10.38 26.64 31.20
N LEU A 20 10.35 25.31 31.25
CA LEU A 20 10.58 24.49 30.07
C LEU A 20 9.39 24.77 29.14
N GLU A 21 9.53 25.80 28.31
CA GLU A 21 8.73 25.90 27.10
C GLU A 21 8.90 24.57 26.35
N PRO A 22 7.82 23.83 26.07
CA PRO A 22 7.95 22.66 25.22
C PRO A 22 8.45 23.18 23.88
N ALA A 23 9.71 22.89 23.57
CA ALA A 23 10.21 23.02 22.21
C ALA A 23 9.23 22.23 21.35
N MET A 24 8.45 22.94 20.53
CA MET A 24 7.67 22.39 19.44
C MET A 24 8.66 21.85 18.41
N ALA A 25 9.39 20.78 18.77
CA ALA A 25 10.17 19.98 17.86
C ALA A 25 9.14 19.25 17.01
N GLY A 26 8.70 19.90 15.93
CA GLY A 26 7.95 19.22 14.88
C GLY A 26 8.74 17.99 14.49
N THR A 27 8.16 16.81 14.64
CA THR A 27 8.80 15.55 14.30
C THR A 27 9.26 15.62 12.84
N SER A 28 10.57 15.58 12.59
CA SER A 28 11.11 15.53 11.22
C SER A 28 10.48 14.38 10.43
N VAL A 29 10.38 14.54 9.11
CA VAL A 29 9.81 13.50 8.23
C VAL A 29 10.57 12.17 8.38
N GLU A 30 11.89 12.23 8.58
CA GLU A 30 12.74 11.06 8.79
C GLU A 30 12.47 10.37 10.12
N ALA A 31 12.23 11.14 11.20
CA ALA A 31 11.85 10.57 12.49
C ALA A 31 10.47 9.91 12.42
N ALA A 32 9.50 10.57 11.76
CA ALA A 32 8.17 10.01 11.54
C ALA A 32 8.21 8.74 10.67
N ALA A 33 9.03 8.73 9.61
CA ALA A 33 9.21 7.59 8.73
C ALA A 33 9.79 6.38 9.48
N ARG A 34 10.86 6.58 10.26
CA ARG A 34 11.48 5.52 11.09
C ARG A 34 10.51 4.97 12.13
N ALA A 35 9.78 5.84 12.82
CA ALA A 35 8.79 5.40 13.81
C ALA A 35 7.67 4.56 13.17
N TYR A 36 7.17 4.99 12.01
CA TYR A 36 6.10 4.30 11.30
C TYR A 36 6.49 2.87 10.87
N VAL A 37 7.68 2.69 10.28
CA VAL A 37 8.13 1.38 9.77
C VAL A 37 8.64 0.42 10.85
N ALA A 38 8.84 0.91 12.08
CA ALA A 38 9.27 0.09 13.22
C ALA A 38 8.12 -0.21 14.22
N ALA A 39 6.98 0.47 14.07
CA ALA A 39 5.82 0.27 14.94
C ALA A 39 5.17 -1.11 14.72
N ASP A 40 4.35 -1.55 15.67
CA ASP A 40 3.47 -2.73 15.57
C ASP A 40 4.19 -4.05 15.19
N GLY A 41 5.44 -4.20 15.60
CA GLY A 41 6.25 -5.39 15.34
C GLY A 41 6.83 -5.46 13.93
N TYR A 42 6.75 -4.38 13.14
CA TYR A 42 7.47 -4.29 11.88
C TYR A 42 8.98 -4.17 12.12
N GLN A 43 9.74 -4.89 11.31
CA GLN A 43 11.20 -4.85 11.33
C GLN A 43 11.70 -3.95 10.20
N PRO A 44 12.49 -2.90 10.49
CA PRO A 44 13.05 -2.04 9.46
C PRO A 44 13.88 -2.83 8.44
N VAL A 45 13.77 -2.45 7.17
CA VAL A 45 14.50 -3.04 6.05
C VAL A 45 15.59 -2.06 5.60
N ALA A 46 16.79 -2.60 5.34
CA ALA A 46 17.89 -1.81 4.79
C ALA A 46 17.56 -1.35 3.36
N LEU A 47 17.61 -0.04 3.10
CA LEU A 47 17.22 0.52 1.81
C LEU A 47 18.27 0.35 0.71
N GLY A 48 19.56 0.19 1.03
CA GLY A 48 20.61 0.07 0.01
C GLY A 48 20.34 -1.00 -1.07
N PRO A 49 19.98 -2.25 -0.69
CA PRO A 49 19.56 -3.27 -1.66
C PRO A 49 18.25 -2.93 -2.38
N VAL A 50 17.32 -2.23 -1.73
CA VAL A 50 16.03 -1.83 -2.30
C VAL A 50 16.20 -0.75 -3.37
N ASP A 51 17.01 0.27 -3.09
CA ASP A 51 17.30 1.34 -4.04
C ASP A 51 18.02 0.78 -5.27
N ARG A 52 18.93 -0.18 -5.07
CA ARG A 52 19.61 -0.86 -6.19
C ARG A 52 18.62 -1.62 -7.07
N PHE A 53 17.68 -2.34 -6.48
CA PHE A 53 16.63 -3.04 -7.23
C PHE A 53 15.85 -2.08 -8.14
N PHE A 54 15.42 -0.91 -7.63
CA PHE A 54 14.69 0.06 -8.44
C PHE A 54 15.52 0.64 -9.59
N VAL A 55 16.83 0.83 -9.38
CA VAL A 55 17.75 1.21 -10.45
C VAL A 55 17.90 0.10 -11.50
N GLU A 56 17.94 -1.17 -11.08
CA GLU A 56 18.12 -2.32 -11.98
C GLU A 56 16.88 -2.61 -12.84
N ILE A 57 15.68 -2.52 -12.27
CA ILE A 57 14.45 -2.78 -13.04
C ILE A 57 14.07 -1.60 -13.93
N ALA A 58 14.52 -0.40 -13.57
CA ALA A 58 14.30 0.77 -14.35
C ALA A 58 15.08 0.67 -15.67
N GLY A 59 14.37 0.72 -16.79
CA GLY A 59 14.99 0.58 -18.10
C GLY A 59 16.09 1.64 -18.35
N GLU A 60 17.13 1.26 -19.09
CA GLU A 60 18.05 2.23 -19.68
C GLU A 60 17.31 2.94 -20.83
N ASP A 61 17.07 4.24 -20.73
CA ASP A 61 16.72 5.06 -21.90
C ASP A 61 18.03 5.54 -22.55
N PRO A 62 18.40 5.04 -23.75
CA PRO A 62 19.61 5.45 -24.45
C PRO A 62 19.60 6.94 -24.84
N GLU A 63 18.42 7.55 -24.96
CA GLU A 63 18.25 8.97 -25.31
C GLU A 63 18.10 9.87 -24.06
N HIS A 64 17.77 9.30 -22.90
CA HIS A 64 17.59 10.05 -21.64
C HIS A 64 18.28 9.38 -20.45
N MET A 65 19.58 9.59 -20.36
CA MET A 65 20.54 9.08 -19.37
C MET A 65 20.24 9.29 -17.85
N ASN A 66 19.03 9.64 -17.40
CA ASN A 66 18.75 9.86 -15.95
C ASN A 66 17.27 9.79 -15.52
N LEU A 67 16.40 9.03 -16.21
CA LEU A 67 14.95 9.01 -15.92
C LEU A 67 14.40 7.73 -15.27
N ALA A 68 15.26 6.76 -14.97
CA ALA A 68 14.92 5.40 -14.53
C ALA A 68 13.74 5.31 -13.55
N GLU A 69 13.67 6.18 -12.54
CA GLU A 69 12.59 6.14 -11.54
C GLU A 69 11.52 7.23 -11.68
N ARG A 70 11.63 8.14 -12.66
CA ARG A 70 10.77 9.34 -12.74
C ARG A 70 9.29 8.99 -12.88
N ASP A 71 8.99 7.85 -13.48
CA ASP A 71 7.62 7.42 -13.76
C ASP A 71 7.17 6.24 -12.88
N ILE A 72 7.90 5.92 -11.79
CA ILE A 72 7.48 4.90 -10.83
C ILE A 72 6.89 5.56 -9.60
N SER A 73 5.57 5.48 -9.44
CA SER A 73 4.89 6.08 -8.30
C SER A 73 5.19 5.39 -6.97
N PRO A 74 4.86 6.03 -5.83
CA PRO A 74 4.95 5.38 -4.52
C PRO A 74 4.17 4.06 -4.44
N VAL A 75 3.01 3.97 -5.10
CA VAL A 75 2.16 2.77 -5.09
C VAL A 75 2.81 1.65 -5.89
N GLU A 76 3.31 1.95 -7.08
CA GLU A 76 4.02 0.97 -7.92
C GLU A 76 5.28 0.47 -7.22
N LYS A 77 6.10 1.36 -6.65
CA LYS A 77 7.28 0.95 -5.86
C LYS A 77 6.89 0.05 -4.70
N ALA A 78 5.80 0.34 -4.02
CA ALA A 78 5.36 -0.48 -2.89
C ALA A 78 5.02 -1.91 -3.33
N VAL A 79 4.31 -2.08 -4.44
CA VAL A 79 3.95 -3.40 -4.98
C VAL A 79 5.17 -4.12 -5.54
N LEU A 80 6.00 -3.44 -6.35
CA LEU A 80 7.23 -3.99 -6.92
C LEU A 80 8.20 -4.48 -5.85
N LEU A 81 8.35 -3.72 -4.76
CA LEU A 81 9.20 -4.13 -3.63
C LEU A 81 8.73 -5.44 -3.02
N ILE A 82 7.41 -5.62 -2.89
CA ILE A 82 6.86 -6.83 -2.27
C ILE A 82 7.01 -8.02 -3.20
N ASP A 83 6.76 -7.83 -4.50
CA ASP A 83 6.93 -8.89 -5.51
C ASP A 83 8.39 -9.36 -5.60
N GLU A 84 9.36 -8.47 -5.40
CA GLU A 84 10.78 -8.80 -5.35
C GLU A 84 11.19 -9.49 -4.04
N ARG A 85 10.67 -9.04 -2.90
CA ARG A 85 11.18 -9.45 -1.57
C ARG A 85 10.46 -10.64 -0.97
N GLU A 86 9.31 -11.01 -1.52
CA GLU A 86 8.51 -12.13 -1.06
C GLU A 86 8.55 -13.29 -2.05
N ALA A 87 8.38 -14.50 -1.53
CA ALA A 87 8.21 -15.66 -2.39
C ALA A 87 6.97 -15.48 -3.30
N PRO A 88 7.07 -15.81 -4.60
CA PRO A 88 5.96 -15.66 -5.53
C PRO A 88 4.79 -16.57 -5.09
N LEU A 89 3.58 -16.03 -5.16
CA LEU A 89 2.35 -16.77 -4.87
C LEU A 89 1.42 -16.67 -6.08
N THR A 90 0.81 -17.79 -6.44
CA THR A 90 -0.12 -17.85 -7.57
C THR A 90 -1.48 -17.24 -7.24
N ARG A 91 -1.88 -17.28 -5.97
CA ARG A 91 -3.21 -16.88 -5.47
C ARG A 91 -3.03 -16.01 -4.24
N LEU A 92 -3.24 -14.72 -4.40
CA LEU A 92 -2.98 -13.77 -3.33
C LEU A 92 -3.94 -12.58 -3.38
N ARG A 93 -3.95 -11.81 -2.30
CA ARG A 93 -4.59 -10.50 -2.23
C ARG A 93 -3.60 -9.48 -1.71
N TYR A 94 -3.49 -8.34 -2.39
CA TYR A 94 -2.92 -7.12 -1.82
C TYR A 94 -4.03 -6.23 -1.26
N ALA A 95 -3.80 -5.66 -0.08
CA ALA A 95 -4.60 -4.58 0.49
C ALA A 95 -3.69 -3.41 0.84
N LEU A 96 -3.84 -2.29 0.13
CA LEU A 96 -2.99 -1.12 0.27
C LEU A 96 -3.76 0.01 0.94
N ARG A 97 -3.10 0.70 1.87
CA ARG A 97 -3.55 1.95 2.48
C ARG A 97 -2.51 3.02 2.22
N VAL A 98 -2.91 4.05 1.48
CA VAL A 98 -2.03 5.15 1.09
C VAL A 98 -2.49 6.42 1.78
N ARG A 99 -1.57 7.10 2.46
CA ARG A 99 -1.80 8.42 3.05
C ARG A 99 -0.66 9.36 2.70
N ARG A 100 -0.98 10.64 2.52
CA ARG A 100 0.00 11.70 2.31
C ARG A 100 -0.02 12.65 3.49
N GLN A 101 1.15 13.02 3.97
CA GLN A 101 1.32 13.89 5.13
C GLN A 101 2.30 15.02 4.85
N SER A 102 1.96 16.23 5.31
CA SER A 102 2.84 17.39 5.20
C SER A 102 3.68 17.58 6.48
N PHE A 103 4.99 17.72 6.29
CA PHE A 103 6.01 18.05 7.28
C PHE A 103 6.69 19.36 6.86
N GLY A 104 6.04 20.49 7.14
CA GLY A 104 6.48 21.79 6.60
C GLY A 104 6.36 21.83 5.09
N ALA A 105 7.46 22.08 4.39
CA ALA A 105 7.51 22.10 2.92
C ALA A 105 7.60 20.71 2.28
N VAL A 106 7.85 19.65 3.07
CA VAL A 106 8.00 18.29 2.58
C VAL A 106 6.66 17.55 2.66
N THR A 107 6.25 16.90 1.59
CA THR A 107 5.12 15.96 1.61
C THR A 107 5.65 14.54 1.52
N ALA A 108 5.33 13.70 2.49
CA ALA A 108 5.66 12.28 2.47
C ALA A 108 4.43 11.43 2.18
N THR A 109 4.63 10.32 1.45
CA THR A 109 3.63 9.30 1.19
C THR A 109 3.95 8.08 2.05
N PHE A 110 3.01 7.68 2.89
CA PHE A 110 3.08 6.50 3.74
C PHE A 110 2.13 5.45 3.18
N ILE A 111 2.64 4.23 3.01
CA ILE A 111 1.90 3.12 2.44
C ILE A 111 2.01 1.93 3.39
N ASP A 112 0.86 1.39 3.81
CA ASP A 112 0.75 0.05 4.41
C ASP A 112 0.25 -0.89 3.32
N VAL A 113 0.98 -1.98 3.06
CA VAL A 113 0.56 -3.03 2.14
C VAL A 113 0.49 -4.33 2.90
N GLN A 114 -0.65 -5.00 2.84
CA GLN A 114 -0.81 -6.35 3.37
C GLN A 114 -0.99 -7.30 2.19
N ARG A 115 -0.15 -8.34 2.13
CA ARG A 115 -0.22 -9.40 1.12
C ARG A 115 -0.63 -10.69 1.79
N PHE A 116 -1.76 -11.24 1.37
CA PHE A 116 -2.35 -12.45 1.92
C PHE A 116 -2.19 -13.62 0.97
N ASN A 117 -1.76 -14.77 1.48
CA ASN A 117 -1.71 -16.03 0.75
C ASN A 117 -3.08 -16.73 0.82
N LEU A 118 -3.79 -16.76 -0.30
CA LEU A 118 -5.12 -17.37 -0.38
C LEU A 118 -5.06 -18.87 -0.76
N GLY A 119 -3.87 -19.37 -1.11
CA GLY A 119 -3.64 -20.76 -1.48
C GLY A 119 -4.16 -21.78 -0.47
N PRO A 120 -3.78 -21.70 0.82
CA PRO A 120 -4.25 -22.63 1.85
C PRO A 120 -5.77 -22.69 1.98
N ARG A 121 -6.44 -21.52 1.89
CA ARG A 121 -7.89 -21.43 2.00
C ARG A 121 -8.58 -22.07 0.79
N LEU A 122 -8.11 -21.72 -0.41
CA LEU A 122 -8.63 -22.31 -1.66
C LEU A 122 -8.40 -23.81 -1.72
N ARG A 123 -7.27 -24.32 -1.23
CA ARG A 123 -7.03 -25.76 -1.13
C ARG A 123 -8.03 -26.41 -0.18
N ALA A 124 -8.25 -25.84 1.01
CA ALA A 124 -9.20 -26.37 1.97
C ALA A 124 -10.63 -26.42 1.40
N GLU A 125 -11.05 -25.38 0.69
CA GLU A 125 -12.34 -25.34 0.00
C GLU A 125 -12.44 -26.37 -1.14
N THR A 126 -11.35 -26.57 -1.90
CA THR A 126 -11.27 -27.60 -2.95
C THR A 126 -11.38 -29.01 -2.38
N ILE A 127 -10.70 -29.29 -1.25
CA ILE A 127 -10.81 -30.58 -0.55
C ILE A 127 -12.23 -30.82 -0.07
N ALA A 128 -12.86 -29.79 0.52
CA ALA A 128 -14.23 -29.89 1.00
C ALA A 128 -15.22 -30.17 -0.15
N ALA A 129 -14.98 -29.60 -1.32
CA ALA A 129 -15.84 -29.77 -2.49
C ALA A 129 -15.61 -31.09 -3.25
N TYR A 130 -14.35 -31.55 -3.36
CA TYR A 130 -13.99 -32.61 -4.32
C TYR A 130 -13.25 -33.81 -3.71
N GLY A 131 -12.82 -33.74 -2.44
CA GLY A 131 -12.01 -34.76 -1.78
C GLY A 131 -10.51 -34.46 -1.87
N GLU A 132 -9.74 -34.93 -0.88
CA GLU A 132 -8.29 -34.71 -0.83
C GLU A 132 -7.56 -35.43 -1.97
N GLU A 133 -8.03 -36.62 -2.35
CA GLU A 133 -7.46 -37.43 -3.44
C GLU A 133 -7.60 -36.79 -4.83
N LYS A 134 -8.51 -35.82 -4.99
CA LYS A 134 -8.72 -35.06 -6.23
C LYS A 134 -8.18 -33.63 -6.15
N THR A 135 -7.57 -33.27 -5.03
CA THR A 135 -7.03 -31.94 -4.81
C THR A 135 -5.52 -31.97 -4.95
N ALA A 136 -4.97 -31.02 -5.73
CA ALA A 136 -3.53 -30.90 -5.89
C ALA A 136 -2.81 -30.61 -4.54
N GLY A 137 -1.50 -30.87 -4.52
CA GLY A 137 -0.66 -30.57 -3.36
C GLY A 137 -0.64 -29.08 -3.01
N PRO A 138 -0.27 -28.71 -1.77
CA PRO A 138 -0.25 -27.32 -1.29
C PRO A 138 0.63 -26.40 -2.15
N GLU A 139 1.73 -26.91 -2.71
CA GLU A 139 2.63 -26.12 -3.56
C GLU A 139 1.95 -25.55 -4.82
N ILE A 140 0.96 -26.27 -5.37
CA ILE A 140 0.19 -25.80 -6.53
C ILE A 140 -0.74 -24.64 -6.15
N PHE A 141 -1.17 -24.57 -4.90
CA PHE A 141 -2.00 -23.49 -4.38
C PHE A 141 -1.19 -22.28 -3.92
N GLY A 142 0.07 -22.50 -3.53
CA GLY A 142 1.00 -21.50 -3.02
C GLY A 142 1.25 -21.66 -1.53
N VAL A 143 2.52 -21.81 -1.15
CA VAL A 143 2.96 -21.90 0.25
C VAL A 143 3.79 -20.66 0.58
N GLY A 144 3.42 -19.99 1.66
CA GLY A 144 4.09 -18.77 2.09
C GLY A 144 3.27 -18.03 3.14
N PRO A 145 3.93 -17.11 3.88
CA PRO A 145 3.26 -16.35 4.93
C PRO A 145 2.41 -15.21 4.38
N ASP A 146 1.41 -14.84 5.16
CA ASP A 146 0.80 -13.51 5.09
C ASP A 146 1.78 -12.47 5.64
N VAL A 147 1.93 -11.35 4.93
CA VAL A 147 2.94 -10.34 5.26
C VAL A 147 2.38 -8.93 5.19
N GLY A 148 2.87 -8.07 6.07
CA GLY A 148 2.66 -6.64 6.04
C GLY A 148 3.96 -5.93 5.66
N TRP A 149 3.84 -4.88 4.87
CA TRP A 149 4.90 -3.95 4.52
C TRP A 149 4.48 -2.52 4.81
N ARG A 150 5.39 -1.73 5.36
CA ARG A 150 5.22 -0.29 5.58
C ARG A 150 6.32 0.44 4.85
N ILE A 151 5.96 1.39 4.02
CA ILE A 151 6.87 2.08 3.12
C ILE A 151 6.59 3.57 3.23
N VAL A 152 7.66 4.36 3.31
CA VAL A 152 7.59 5.82 3.34
C VAL A 152 8.46 6.37 2.23
N SER A 153 7.91 7.29 1.45
CA SER A 153 8.64 7.96 0.38
C SER A 153 8.36 9.46 0.35
N VAL A 154 9.27 10.21 -0.25
CA VAL A 154 9.13 11.65 -0.53
C VAL A 154 9.42 11.91 -2.01
N PRO A 155 8.78 12.92 -2.61
CA PRO A 155 9.13 13.34 -3.96
C PRO A 155 10.49 14.07 -3.94
N SER A 156 11.19 13.99 -5.07
CA SER A 156 12.40 14.75 -5.36
C SER A 156 12.37 15.25 -6.81
N ALA A 157 13.36 16.05 -7.20
CA ALA A 157 13.49 16.51 -8.59
C ALA A 157 13.71 15.37 -9.61
N LYS A 158 14.17 14.19 -9.16
CA LYS A 158 14.54 13.07 -10.04
C LYS A 158 13.58 11.88 -9.95
N SER A 159 12.75 11.82 -8.92
CA SER A 159 11.93 10.65 -8.62
C SER A 159 10.72 11.09 -7.80
N PRO A 160 9.49 10.73 -8.18
CA PRO A 160 8.28 11.08 -7.44
C PRO A 160 8.17 10.31 -6.11
N ALA A 161 9.04 9.32 -5.89
CA ALA A 161 8.95 8.38 -4.77
C ALA A 161 10.33 7.92 -4.28
N VAL A 162 11.18 8.82 -3.77
CA VAL A 162 12.42 8.44 -3.10
C VAL A 162 12.08 7.78 -1.76
N LEU A 163 12.55 6.56 -1.52
CA LEU A 163 12.27 5.83 -0.29
C LEU A 163 13.03 6.45 0.88
N LEU A 164 12.33 6.71 1.98
CA LEU A 164 12.91 7.16 3.24
C LEU A 164 13.04 6.04 4.26
N ALA A 165 12.07 5.11 4.25
CA ALA A 165 12.04 4.00 5.18
C ALA A 165 11.16 2.87 4.62
N ALA A 166 11.52 1.64 4.95
CA ALA A 166 10.69 0.46 4.72
C ALA A 166 10.75 -0.46 5.94
N GLY A 167 9.68 -1.20 6.18
CA GLY A 167 9.60 -2.19 7.24
C GLY A 167 8.72 -3.36 6.83
N ARG A 168 9.07 -4.55 7.30
CA ARG A 168 8.40 -5.81 6.97
C ARG A 168 7.93 -6.51 8.24
N ARG A 169 6.77 -7.16 8.18
CA ARG A 169 6.25 -8.00 9.26
C ARG A 169 5.62 -9.26 8.70
N VAL A 170 5.94 -10.42 9.28
CA VAL A 170 5.15 -11.64 9.06
C VAL A 170 3.92 -11.57 9.97
N MET A 171 2.74 -11.74 9.39
CA MET A 171 1.49 -11.71 10.15
C MET A 171 1.28 -13.04 10.88
N THR A 172 0.70 -12.99 12.07
CA THR A 172 0.21 -14.21 12.73
C THR A 172 -1.06 -14.68 12.04
N ALA A 173 -1.37 -15.98 12.11
CA ALA A 173 -2.60 -16.52 11.55
C ALA A 173 -3.86 -15.79 12.08
N GLN A 174 -3.90 -15.50 13.38
CA GLN A 174 -5.01 -14.74 13.98
C GLN A 174 -5.12 -13.32 13.43
N ALA A 175 -3.99 -12.62 13.23
CA ALA A 175 -3.99 -11.29 12.63
C ALA A 175 -4.47 -11.33 11.17
N ALA A 176 -4.13 -12.36 10.41
CA ALA A 176 -4.58 -12.53 9.03
C ALA A 176 -6.08 -12.88 8.94
N GLU A 177 -6.57 -13.80 9.77
CA GLU A 177 -7.99 -14.20 9.83
C GLU A 177 -8.94 -13.05 10.21
N THR A 178 -8.46 -12.14 11.05
CA THR A 178 -9.25 -10.98 11.51
C THR A 178 -9.03 -9.72 10.67
N ALA A 179 -8.12 -9.77 9.68
CA ALA A 179 -7.81 -8.61 8.86
C ALA A 179 -8.98 -8.24 7.94
N ASP A 180 -9.16 -6.92 7.78
CA ASP A 180 -10.21 -6.33 6.97
C ASP A 180 -9.62 -5.62 5.75
N CYS A 181 -10.09 -6.06 4.59
CA CYS A 181 -9.75 -5.57 3.27
C CYS A 181 -10.90 -4.68 2.77
N PHE A 182 -11.22 -3.67 3.59
CA PHE A 182 -12.19 -2.59 3.36
C PHE A 182 -13.66 -3.05 3.32
N GLY A 183 -14.06 -3.78 4.36
CA GLY A 183 -15.41 -4.35 4.48
C GLY A 183 -15.51 -5.82 4.06
N ARG A 184 -14.39 -6.40 3.62
CA ARG A 184 -14.24 -7.82 3.26
C ARG A 184 -13.18 -8.49 4.14
N PRO A 185 -13.40 -9.72 4.65
CA PRO A 185 -12.33 -10.49 5.28
C PRO A 185 -11.16 -10.70 4.31
N CYS A 186 -9.94 -10.39 4.73
CA CYS A 186 -8.79 -10.45 3.82
C CYS A 186 -8.50 -11.86 3.30
N LEU A 187 -8.85 -12.91 4.05
CA LEU A 187 -8.73 -14.31 3.62
C LEU A 187 -9.97 -14.88 2.92
N SER A 188 -10.99 -14.07 2.64
CA SER A 188 -12.14 -14.49 1.83
C SER A 188 -11.72 -14.85 0.41
N THR A 189 -12.30 -15.92 -0.14
CA THR A 189 -12.13 -16.38 -1.53
C THR A 189 -13.22 -15.89 -2.48
N GLU A 190 -14.26 -15.22 -1.96
CA GLU A 190 -15.39 -14.72 -2.77
C GLU A 190 -14.95 -13.60 -3.73
N PRO A 191 -15.45 -13.49 -4.96
CA PRO A 191 -15.03 -12.40 -5.85
C PRO A 191 -15.55 -11.03 -5.35
N LEU A 192 -15.00 -9.93 -5.89
CA LEU A 192 -15.37 -8.56 -5.48
C LEU A 192 -16.82 -8.18 -5.83
N ASP A 193 -17.53 -8.98 -6.63
CA ASP A 193 -18.90 -8.72 -7.10
C ASP A 193 -19.91 -8.45 -5.98
N GLY A 194 -19.78 -9.13 -4.85
CA GLY A 194 -20.71 -8.99 -3.71
C GLY A 194 -20.45 -7.77 -2.81
N TYR A 195 -19.39 -7.01 -3.06
CA TYR A 195 -18.88 -6.01 -2.10
C TYR A 195 -19.19 -4.55 -2.46
N ALA A 196 -19.77 -4.28 -3.64
CA ALA A 196 -20.34 -2.97 -3.95
C ALA A 196 -21.44 -3.09 -5.01
N ALA A 197 -22.25 -2.04 -5.19
CA ALA A 197 -23.17 -1.96 -6.31
C ALA A 197 -22.40 -1.50 -7.56
N TRP A 198 -21.77 -2.45 -8.24
CA TRP A 198 -20.99 -2.22 -9.45
C TRP A 198 -21.91 -1.86 -10.63
N THR A 199 -21.50 -0.87 -11.42
CA THR A 199 -22.11 -0.61 -12.72
C THR A 199 -21.80 -1.74 -13.71
N PRO A 200 -22.51 -1.83 -14.86
CA PRO A 200 -22.10 -2.73 -15.93
C PRO A 200 -20.65 -2.47 -16.37
N TRP A 201 -19.95 -3.55 -16.70
CA TRP A 201 -18.58 -3.48 -17.22
C TRP A 201 -18.49 -2.69 -18.52
N ARG A 202 -17.38 -1.97 -18.68
CA ARG A 202 -17.00 -1.31 -19.92
C ARG A 202 -15.58 -1.75 -20.29
N ASP A 203 -15.36 -2.03 -21.56
CA ASP A 203 -14.02 -2.38 -22.04
C ASP A 203 -13.10 -1.16 -21.96
N LEU A 204 -11.85 -1.41 -21.56
CA LEU A 204 -10.78 -0.42 -21.58
C LEU A 204 -9.76 -0.77 -22.66
N ALA A 205 -9.38 0.25 -23.44
CA ALA A 205 -8.21 0.12 -24.29
C ALA A 205 -6.95 -0.05 -23.41
N PRO A 206 -5.98 -0.89 -23.83
CA PRO A 206 -4.68 -0.93 -23.18
C PRO A 206 -4.06 0.47 -23.14
N LEU A 207 -3.42 0.81 -22.03
CA LEU A 207 -2.70 2.06 -21.94
C LEU A 207 -1.48 2.01 -22.88
N ALA A 208 -1.41 2.95 -23.82
CA ALA A 208 -0.34 3.02 -24.82
C ALA A 208 0.88 3.78 -24.28
N PHE A 209 1.58 3.22 -23.30
CA PHE A 209 2.83 3.78 -22.77
C PHE A 209 3.85 2.67 -22.46
N VAL A 210 5.12 3.06 -22.40
CA VAL A 210 6.21 2.19 -21.93
C VAL A 210 6.36 2.44 -20.43
N THR A 211 6.18 1.39 -19.63
CA THR A 211 6.43 1.47 -18.19
C THR A 211 7.91 1.73 -17.92
N ALA A 212 8.22 2.43 -16.83
CA ALA A 212 9.61 2.62 -16.41
C ALA A 212 10.33 1.30 -16.06
N TYR A 213 9.60 0.20 -15.84
CA TYR A 213 10.12 -1.12 -15.46
C TYR A 213 9.78 -2.20 -16.50
N PRO A 214 10.24 -2.06 -17.76
CA PRO A 214 9.85 -2.94 -18.87
C PRO A 214 10.20 -4.42 -18.61
N GLY A 215 11.31 -4.70 -17.90
CA GLY A 215 11.73 -6.07 -17.59
C GLY A 215 10.81 -6.81 -16.62
N VAL A 216 9.94 -6.09 -15.90
CA VAL A 216 8.95 -6.67 -14.97
C VAL A 216 7.61 -6.93 -15.66
N VAL A 217 7.24 -6.10 -16.65
CA VAL A 217 5.93 -6.19 -17.31
C VAL A 217 5.93 -6.96 -18.62
N GLN A 218 7.10 -7.30 -19.17
CA GLN A 218 7.17 -8.16 -20.33
C GLN A 218 6.64 -9.55 -19.95
N PRO A 219 5.53 -10.02 -20.55
CA PRO A 219 4.98 -11.32 -20.21
C PRO A 219 6.01 -12.38 -20.55
N ARG A 220 6.33 -13.24 -19.58
CA ARG A 220 7.04 -14.48 -19.90
C ARG A 220 6.16 -15.32 -20.82
N ALA A 221 6.76 -16.17 -21.64
CA ALA A 221 6.03 -16.92 -22.67
C ALA A 221 4.89 -17.82 -22.11
N ASP A 222 4.90 -18.08 -20.80
CA ASP A 222 3.95 -18.86 -20.01
C ASP A 222 3.08 -18.03 -19.05
N GLU A 223 3.31 -16.72 -18.93
CA GLU A 223 2.54 -15.83 -18.04
C GLU A 223 1.43 -15.13 -18.85
N GLU A 224 0.17 -15.41 -18.51
CA GLU A 224 -1.02 -14.73 -19.08
C GLU A 224 -1.52 -13.54 -18.24
N GLU A 225 -0.76 -13.15 -17.22
CA GLU A 225 -1.16 -12.21 -16.19
C GLU A 225 -0.39 -10.88 -16.27
N THR A 226 -1.09 -9.78 -16.05
CA THR A 226 -0.47 -8.45 -15.87
C THR A 226 0.27 -8.39 -14.54
N ALA A 227 1.44 -7.73 -14.49
CA ALA A 227 2.15 -7.52 -13.23
C ALA A 227 1.29 -6.67 -12.24
N PRO A 228 1.19 -7.03 -10.95
CA PRO A 228 0.36 -6.30 -9.98
C PRO A 228 0.65 -4.79 -9.88
N ALA A 229 1.91 -4.38 -10.03
CA ALA A 229 2.28 -2.96 -10.05
C ALA A 229 1.70 -2.21 -11.27
N LEU A 230 1.78 -2.81 -12.46
CA LEU A 230 1.19 -2.26 -13.68
C LEU A 230 -0.34 -2.22 -13.55
N PHE A 231 -0.95 -3.26 -12.99
CA PHE A 231 -2.38 -3.27 -12.74
C PHE A 231 -2.82 -2.17 -11.77
N ALA A 232 -2.04 -1.89 -10.71
CA ALA A 232 -2.33 -0.80 -9.79
C ALA A 232 -2.30 0.58 -10.49
N LEU A 233 -1.37 0.77 -11.42
CA LEU A 233 -1.29 1.97 -12.26
C LEU A 233 -2.46 2.06 -13.25
N GLU A 234 -2.79 0.98 -13.96
CA GLU A 234 -3.93 0.92 -14.88
C GLU A 234 -5.25 1.21 -14.13
N LEU A 235 -5.42 0.64 -12.93
CA LEU A 235 -6.57 0.88 -12.05
C LEU A 235 -6.62 2.34 -11.57
N ALA A 236 -5.47 2.91 -11.19
CA ALA A 236 -5.40 4.33 -10.84
C ALA A 236 -5.73 5.24 -12.03
N SER A 237 -5.29 4.88 -13.24
CA SER A 237 -5.65 5.61 -14.47
C SER A 237 -7.14 5.53 -14.75
N ALA A 238 -7.74 4.34 -14.60
CA ALA A 238 -9.18 4.13 -14.76
C ALA A 238 -10.01 4.94 -13.75
N ALA A 239 -9.47 5.14 -12.54
CA ALA A 239 -10.06 6.01 -11.50
C ALA A 239 -9.77 7.51 -11.70
N GLY A 240 -9.04 7.90 -12.75
CA GLY A 240 -8.67 9.29 -13.03
C GLY A 240 -7.59 9.86 -12.09
N LEU A 241 -6.83 9.00 -11.40
CA LEU A 241 -5.75 9.36 -10.48
C LEU A 241 -4.36 9.28 -11.11
N ALA A 242 -4.24 8.72 -12.31
CA ALA A 242 -3.03 8.75 -13.10
C ALA A 242 -3.37 9.18 -14.53
N THR A 243 -2.54 10.04 -15.11
CA THR A 243 -2.70 10.49 -16.50
C THR A 243 -1.38 10.45 -17.23
N LEU A 244 -1.43 10.03 -18.50
CA LEU A 244 -0.31 10.14 -19.41
C LEU A 244 -0.02 11.62 -19.71
N THR A 245 1.25 12.00 -19.66
CA THR A 245 1.74 13.35 -19.96
C THR A 245 2.52 13.37 -21.28
N THR A 246 2.73 14.56 -21.82
CA THR A 246 3.54 14.80 -23.02
C THR A 246 4.66 15.78 -22.67
N PRO A 247 5.97 15.47 -22.89
CA PRO A 247 6.54 14.21 -23.40
C PRO A 247 6.18 13.00 -22.51
N PRO A 248 6.23 11.76 -23.04
CA PRO A 248 5.63 10.58 -22.41
C PRO A 248 6.16 10.39 -20.99
N GLY A 249 5.22 10.31 -20.05
CA GLY A 249 5.47 10.10 -18.62
C GLY A 249 4.14 9.98 -17.88
N ILE A 250 4.19 9.64 -16.60
CA ILE A 250 2.98 9.40 -15.81
C ILE A 250 2.86 10.41 -14.69
N GLU A 251 1.80 11.22 -14.73
CA GLU A 251 1.45 12.10 -13.63
C GLU A 251 0.43 11.43 -12.72
N TRP A 252 0.82 11.16 -11.47
CA TRP A 252 -0.09 10.72 -10.41
C TRP A 252 -0.71 11.91 -9.69
N ARG A 253 -2.04 11.99 -9.74
CA ARG A 253 -2.88 12.97 -9.05
C ARG A 253 -3.40 12.40 -7.74
N LEU A 254 -2.48 12.15 -6.82
CA LEU A 254 -2.84 11.67 -5.48
C LEU A 254 -3.64 12.74 -4.71
N PRO A 255 -4.55 12.33 -3.80
CA PRO A 255 -5.28 13.25 -2.93
C PRO A 255 -4.35 14.25 -2.20
N PRO A 256 -4.86 15.43 -1.83
CA PRO A 256 -4.05 16.44 -1.13
C PRO A 256 -3.48 15.88 0.18
N PRO A 257 -2.29 16.33 0.60
CA PRO A 257 -1.69 15.86 1.83
C PRO A 257 -2.50 16.33 3.05
N GLN A 258 -2.55 15.46 4.05
CA GLN A 258 -3.17 15.73 5.34
C GLN A 258 -2.13 16.28 6.34
N PRO A 259 -2.56 16.85 7.48
CA PRO A 259 -1.64 17.21 8.56
C PRO A 259 -0.84 15.99 9.06
N ALA A 260 0.37 16.22 9.56
CA ALA A 260 1.27 15.17 10.08
C ALA A 260 0.65 14.30 11.20
N ALA A 261 -0.38 14.80 11.90
CA ALA A 261 -1.10 14.04 12.92
C ALA A 261 -2.13 13.05 12.34
N SER A 262 -2.51 13.17 11.06
CA SER A 262 -3.54 12.32 10.46
C SER A 262 -3.03 10.91 10.16
N THR A 263 -3.72 9.90 10.66
CA THR A 263 -3.41 8.49 10.41
C THR A 263 -4.30 7.88 9.32
N SER A 264 -5.39 8.55 8.93
CA SER A 264 -6.38 7.99 8.00
C SER A 264 -5.84 7.89 6.57
N PRO A 265 -6.10 6.77 5.85
CA PRO A 265 -5.78 6.64 4.45
C PRO A 265 -6.61 7.60 3.58
N THR A 266 -5.99 8.18 2.56
CA THR A 266 -6.69 8.97 1.53
C THR A 266 -7.10 8.13 0.32
N LEU A 267 -6.42 7.01 0.13
CA LEU A 267 -6.57 6.14 -1.02
C LEU A 267 -6.31 4.70 -0.57
N VAL A 268 -7.11 3.76 -1.05
CA VAL A 268 -6.95 2.35 -0.76
C VAL A 268 -7.05 1.51 -2.02
N PHE A 269 -6.40 0.35 -2.02
CA PHE A 269 -6.49 -0.64 -3.08
C PHE A 269 -6.75 -2.02 -2.50
N VAL A 270 -7.55 -2.81 -3.19
CA VAL A 270 -7.57 -4.28 -3.07
C VAL A 270 -7.24 -4.83 -4.45
N ILE A 271 -6.27 -5.74 -4.52
CA ILE A 271 -5.87 -6.38 -5.78
C ILE A 271 -5.82 -7.88 -5.53
N ASP A 272 -6.73 -8.61 -6.16
CA ASP A 272 -6.85 -10.05 -6.12
C ASP A 272 -6.14 -10.64 -7.34
N ARG A 273 -5.32 -11.66 -7.09
CA ARG A 273 -4.58 -12.40 -8.11
C ARG A 273 -5.09 -13.82 -8.21
N ASN A 274 -5.63 -14.17 -9.38
CA ASN A 274 -6.09 -15.51 -9.76
C ASN A 274 -7.08 -16.14 -8.75
N LEU A 275 -8.05 -15.35 -8.27
CA LEU A 275 -9.12 -15.86 -7.40
C LEU A 275 -10.35 -16.34 -8.17
N GLY A 276 -10.50 -15.92 -9.42
CA GLY A 276 -11.53 -16.43 -10.32
C GLY A 276 -11.19 -17.79 -10.90
N GLN A 277 -12.05 -18.26 -11.82
CA GLN A 277 -11.77 -19.45 -12.63
C GLN A 277 -10.73 -19.18 -13.72
N GLU A 278 -10.50 -17.90 -14.05
CA GLU A 278 -9.56 -17.45 -15.07
C GLU A 278 -8.29 -16.88 -14.42
N THR A 279 -7.17 -16.98 -15.13
CA THR A 279 -5.92 -16.29 -14.77
C THR A 279 -6.10 -14.81 -15.04
N MET A 280 -6.40 -14.05 -13.98
CA MET A 280 -6.67 -12.63 -14.07
C MET A 280 -6.38 -11.90 -12.76
N LEU A 281 -6.16 -10.60 -12.89
CA LEU A 281 -6.22 -9.66 -11.78
C LEU A 281 -7.62 -9.04 -11.71
N ASP A 282 -8.17 -8.97 -10.51
CA ASP A 282 -9.39 -8.21 -10.21
C ASP A 282 -9.10 -7.31 -9.02
N GLY A 283 -9.45 -6.04 -9.11
CA GLY A 283 -9.10 -5.12 -8.04
C GLY A 283 -9.95 -3.88 -8.04
N ALA A 284 -10.01 -3.25 -6.87
CA ALA A 284 -10.76 -2.05 -6.64
C ALA A 284 -9.93 -1.00 -5.93
N ILE A 285 -10.13 0.26 -6.31
CA ILE A 285 -9.50 1.43 -5.72
C ILE A 285 -10.59 2.32 -5.12
N GLY A 286 -10.38 2.71 -3.86
CA GLY A 286 -11.31 3.51 -3.08
C GLY A 286 -10.69 4.84 -2.70
N LEU A 287 -11.40 5.93 -2.96
CA LEU A 287 -11.00 7.30 -2.59
C LEU A 287 -11.71 7.75 -1.32
N ALA A 288 -10.95 8.22 -0.34
CA ALA A 288 -11.52 8.82 0.87
C ALA A 288 -12.43 9.99 0.51
N PRO A 289 -13.55 10.16 1.24
CA PRO A 289 -14.49 11.23 0.98
C PRO A 289 -13.83 12.59 1.26
N ARG A 290 -14.13 13.62 0.46
CA ARG A 290 -13.57 14.97 0.68
C ARG A 290 -14.36 15.77 1.69
N SER A 291 -15.59 15.36 1.96
CA SER A 291 -16.48 15.94 2.97
C SER A 291 -17.38 14.84 3.54
N LYS A 292 -18.02 15.13 4.67
CA LYS A 292 -18.95 14.19 5.33
C LYS A 292 -20.15 13.79 4.46
N ASP A 293 -20.46 14.59 3.44
CA ASP A 293 -21.61 14.40 2.55
C ASP A 293 -21.23 13.70 1.23
N GLU A 294 -19.94 13.48 0.97
CA GLU A 294 -19.47 12.78 -0.23
C GLU A 294 -19.29 11.29 0.09
N PRO A 295 -19.92 10.35 -0.64
CA PRO A 295 -19.66 8.94 -0.44
C PRO A 295 -18.28 8.56 -0.99
N ILE A 296 -17.68 7.50 -0.42
CA ILE A 296 -16.50 6.86 -0.99
C ILE A 296 -16.81 6.45 -2.43
N ARG A 297 -15.90 6.78 -3.34
CA ARG A 297 -15.97 6.38 -4.75
C ARG A 297 -15.07 5.18 -4.99
N TRP A 298 -15.66 4.13 -5.56
CA TRP A 298 -14.94 2.93 -5.93
C TRP A 298 -14.83 2.81 -7.45
N THR A 299 -13.64 2.45 -7.93
CA THR A 299 -13.42 1.99 -9.30
C THR A 299 -12.90 0.56 -9.21
N ARG A 300 -13.49 -0.37 -9.95
CA ARG A 300 -13.05 -1.76 -10.08
C ARG A 300 -12.55 -2.01 -11.48
N MET A 301 -11.51 -2.81 -11.60
CA MET A 301 -10.96 -3.26 -12.86
C MET A 301 -10.74 -4.76 -12.79
N ALA A 302 -11.01 -5.44 -13.89
CA ALA A 302 -10.70 -6.84 -14.12
C ALA A 302 -9.83 -6.90 -15.38
N ALA A 303 -8.66 -7.52 -15.29
CA ALA A 303 -7.70 -7.53 -16.39
C ALA A 303 -6.93 -8.85 -16.50
N SER A 304 -6.71 -9.25 -17.75
CA SER A 304 -5.72 -10.22 -18.19
C SER A 304 -4.81 -9.56 -19.24
N LEU A 305 -3.83 -10.28 -19.79
CA LEU A 305 -3.08 -9.77 -20.95
C LEU A 305 -3.98 -9.48 -22.17
N LYS A 306 -5.10 -10.21 -22.32
CA LYS A 306 -5.96 -10.18 -23.50
C LYS A 306 -7.16 -9.24 -23.34
N THR A 307 -7.68 -9.10 -22.12
CA THR A 307 -8.94 -8.39 -21.84
C THR A 307 -8.75 -7.42 -20.69
N ARG A 308 -9.39 -6.25 -20.79
CA ARG A 308 -9.42 -5.23 -19.73
C ARG A 308 -10.82 -4.65 -19.64
N GLN A 309 -11.40 -4.70 -18.45
CA GLN A 309 -12.74 -4.19 -18.20
C GLN A 309 -12.74 -3.36 -16.92
N VAL A 310 -13.51 -2.28 -16.92
CA VAL A 310 -13.68 -1.39 -15.77
C VAL A 310 -15.15 -1.27 -15.41
N SER A 311 -15.40 -1.15 -14.12
CA SER A 311 -16.69 -0.80 -13.56
C SER A 311 -16.51 0.27 -12.48
N ALA A 312 -17.47 1.19 -12.38
CA ALA A 312 -17.56 2.08 -11.23
C ALA A 312 -18.48 1.44 -10.17
N GLY A 313 -18.22 1.68 -8.89
CA GLY A 313 -19.06 1.20 -7.80
C GLY A 313 -19.46 2.32 -6.86
N SER A 314 -20.67 2.22 -6.33
CA SER A 314 -21.10 2.96 -5.14
C SER A 314 -21.62 1.97 -4.09
N GLY A 315 -21.69 2.39 -2.82
CA GLY A 315 -22.02 1.49 -1.71
C GLY A 315 -20.79 0.80 -1.09
N PRO A 316 -20.98 -0.14 -0.14
CA PRO A 316 -19.98 -0.36 0.88
C PRO A 316 -18.92 -1.42 0.53
N LEU A 317 -17.79 -0.96 -0.02
CA LEU A 317 -16.50 -1.27 0.61
C LEU A 317 -16.28 -0.15 1.67
N LYS A 318 -16.42 -0.53 2.94
CA LYS A 318 -16.84 0.32 4.10
C LYS A 318 -15.94 1.53 4.41
N ASP A 319 -16.52 2.49 5.16
CA ASP A 319 -15.92 3.73 5.68
C ASP A 319 -14.42 3.62 6.00
N LEU A 320 -13.62 4.35 5.22
CA LEU A 320 -12.20 4.59 5.47
C LEU A 320 -11.95 5.36 6.78
N GLU A 321 -13.01 5.86 7.42
CA GLU A 321 -12.95 6.77 8.56
C GLU A 321 -12.95 6.07 9.93
N ASN A 322 -13.26 4.77 10.02
CA ASN A 322 -13.66 4.14 11.29
C ASN A 322 -12.82 2.94 11.77
N ARG A 323 -11.50 2.90 11.54
CA ARG A 323 -10.63 1.97 12.28
C ARG A 323 -9.29 2.60 12.68
N PRO A 324 -8.87 2.46 13.95
CA PRO A 324 -7.57 2.93 14.46
C PRO A 324 -6.40 2.19 13.81
#